data_AF-A0A6N7GRD9-F1
#
_entry.id   AF-A0A6N7GRD9-F1
#
_cell.length_a   1.000
_cell.length_b   1.000
_cell.length_c   1.000
_cell.angle_alpha   90.00
_cell.angle_beta   90.00
_cell.angle_gamma   90.00
#
_symmetry.space_group_name_H-M   'P 1'
#
loop_
_entity.id
_entity.type
_entity.pdbx_description
1 polymer ?
#
loop_
_entity_poly.entity_id
_entity_poly.type
_entity_poly.pdbx_seq_one_letter_code
_entity_poly.pdbx_strand_id
1 'polypeptide(L)'
;MTEEFSESDHWKLLATVKRFLSAADVLRRSEDYRTSRVLFTPVLHLTAHGIEVLLKANIVGAGLTLDDVRKKYGHNIAALWAHDLNQLLRDEAASEARKVWQQAQADGRWQDRFDNDPVDLLEEYIAAINMLHTATSEYALRYVAASEMTAPRPHLLIETFLPISDLCVRQPRSLLPSN
;
A
#
# COMPACT_ATOMS: atom_id res chain seq x y z
N MET A 1 -16.16 -30.72 -2.62
CA MET A 1 -16.16 -29.56 -3.53
C MET A 1 -14.86 -28.84 -3.30
N THR A 2 -13.97 -28.83 -4.29
CA THR A 2 -12.81 -27.94 -4.31
C THR A 2 -13.34 -26.55 -4.67
N GLU A 3 -13.41 -25.64 -3.70
CA GLU A 3 -13.58 -24.21 -4.00
C GLU A 3 -12.51 -23.81 -5.02
N GLU A 4 -12.94 -23.16 -6.10
CA GLU A 4 -12.00 -22.58 -7.04
C GLU A 4 -11.23 -21.48 -6.29
N PHE A 5 -9.89 -21.41 -6.41
CA PHE A 5 -9.11 -20.43 -5.66
C PHE A 5 -9.59 -18.99 -5.91
N SER A 6 -10.17 -18.73 -7.08
CA SER A 6 -10.84 -17.48 -7.46
C SER A 6 -12.01 -17.08 -6.55
N GLU A 7 -12.60 -18.03 -5.85
CA GLU A 7 -13.71 -17.81 -4.90
C GLU A 7 -13.22 -17.56 -3.47
N SER A 8 -11.94 -17.82 -3.18
CA SER A 8 -11.37 -17.60 -1.85
C SER A 8 -11.30 -16.11 -1.48
N ASP A 9 -11.44 -15.82 -0.18
CA ASP A 9 -11.25 -14.46 0.34
C ASP A 9 -9.85 -13.92 0.03
N HIS A 10 -8.85 -14.78 0.10
CA HIS A 10 -7.47 -14.43 -0.23
C HIS A 10 -7.36 -13.88 -1.67
N TRP A 11 -7.88 -14.61 -2.66
CA TRP A 11 -7.86 -14.14 -4.04
C TRP A 11 -8.67 -12.86 -4.25
N LYS A 12 -9.88 -12.78 -3.70
CA LYS A 12 -10.74 -11.60 -3.81
C LYS A 12 -10.06 -10.35 -3.24
N LEU A 13 -9.30 -10.49 -2.15
CA LEU A 13 -8.50 -9.41 -1.60
C LEU A 13 -7.36 -9.02 -2.55
N LEU A 14 -6.57 -9.97 -3.06
CA LEU A 14 -5.48 -9.70 -4.00
C LEU A 14 -5.95 -9.00 -5.28
N ALA A 15 -7.06 -9.44 -5.87
CA ALA A 15 -7.69 -8.76 -7.01
C ALA A 15 -8.14 -7.33 -6.65
N THR A 16 -8.59 -7.11 -5.41
CA THR A 16 -8.95 -5.78 -4.91
C THR A 16 -7.75 -4.87 -4.74
N VAL A 17 -6.62 -5.39 -4.22
CA VAL A 17 -5.35 -4.65 -4.15
C VAL A 17 -4.96 -4.14 -5.53
N LYS A 18 -4.94 -5.04 -6.52
CA LYS A 18 -4.50 -4.68 -7.87
C LYS A 18 -5.37 -3.59 -8.47
N ARG A 19 -6.70 -3.63 -8.26
CA ARG A 19 -7.63 -2.58 -8.70
C ARG A 19 -7.29 -1.23 -8.07
N PHE A 20 -7.10 -1.17 -6.75
CA PHE A 20 -6.82 0.09 -6.06
C PHE A 20 -5.47 0.69 -6.43
N LEU A 21 -4.39 -0.11 -6.42
CA LEU A 21 -3.06 0.39 -6.75
C LEU A 21 -2.92 0.77 -8.22
N SER A 22 -3.56 0.02 -9.14
CA SER A 22 -3.58 0.40 -10.56
C SER A 22 -4.36 1.69 -10.78
N ALA A 23 -5.51 1.86 -10.13
CA ALA A 23 -6.28 3.10 -10.20
C ALA A 23 -5.48 4.29 -9.63
N ALA A 24 -4.77 4.09 -8.51
CA ALA A 24 -3.90 5.11 -7.93
C ALA A 24 -2.79 5.52 -8.91
N ASP A 25 -2.12 4.56 -9.57
CA ASP A 25 -1.07 4.86 -10.55
C ASP A 25 -1.62 5.58 -11.78
N VAL A 26 -2.76 5.13 -12.33
CA VAL A 26 -3.42 5.78 -13.47
C VAL A 26 -3.78 7.23 -13.15
N LEU A 27 -4.43 7.48 -12.01
CA LEU A 27 -4.80 8.83 -11.60
C LEU A 27 -3.57 9.70 -11.35
N ARG A 28 -2.53 9.17 -10.71
CA ARG A 28 -1.28 9.90 -10.48
C ARG A 28 -0.58 10.32 -11.77
N ARG A 29 -0.65 9.50 -12.83
CA ARG A 29 -0.03 9.80 -14.14
C ARG A 29 -0.89 10.72 -15.02
N SER A 30 -2.15 10.94 -14.66
CA SER A 30 -3.06 11.79 -15.41
C SER A 30 -2.54 13.24 -15.52
N GLU A 31 -2.97 13.94 -16.57
CA GLU A 31 -2.67 15.36 -16.73
C GLU A 31 -3.28 16.19 -15.58
N ASP A 32 -4.48 15.81 -15.14
CA ASP A 32 -5.19 16.48 -14.05
C ASP A 32 -4.40 16.41 -12.74
N TYR A 33 -3.71 15.31 -12.44
CA TYR A 33 -2.86 15.22 -11.25
C TYR A 33 -1.60 16.10 -11.37
N ARG A 34 -1.04 16.23 -12.57
CA ARG A 34 0.15 17.05 -12.82
C ARG A 34 -0.13 18.55 -12.76
N THR A 35 -1.34 18.95 -13.17
CA THR A 35 -1.73 20.36 -13.29
C THR A 35 -2.60 20.84 -12.13
N SER A 36 -3.23 19.94 -11.37
CA SER A 36 -4.13 20.26 -10.27
C SER A 36 -3.86 19.40 -9.03
N ARG A 37 -4.06 19.99 -7.85
CA ARG A 37 -3.96 19.27 -6.57
C ARG A 37 -5.23 18.49 -6.21
N VAL A 38 -6.30 18.60 -7.00
CA VAL A 38 -7.61 17.98 -6.69
C VAL A 38 -7.51 16.45 -6.61
N LEU A 39 -6.65 15.82 -7.43
CA LEU A 39 -6.48 14.37 -7.42
C LEU A 39 -5.49 13.87 -6.36
N PHE A 40 -4.86 14.75 -5.59
CA PHE A 40 -3.88 14.35 -4.56
C PHE A 40 -4.51 13.45 -3.49
N THR A 41 -5.59 13.90 -2.85
CA THR A 41 -6.29 13.13 -1.81
C THR A 41 -6.90 11.84 -2.35
N PRO A 42 -7.61 11.81 -3.50
CA PRO A 42 -8.09 10.56 -4.10
C PRO A 42 -6.98 9.54 -4.37
N VAL A 43 -5.82 9.98 -4.90
CA VAL A 43 -4.67 9.08 -5.14
C VAL A 43 -4.14 8.51 -3.82
N LEU A 44 -3.99 9.34 -2.79
CA LEU A 44 -3.59 8.86 -1.46
C LEU A 44 -4.60 7.88 -0.87
N HIS A 45 -5.89 8.13 -1.02
CA HIS A 45 -6.95 7.27 -0.50
C HIS A 45 -6.93 5.89 -1.14
N LEU A 46 -6.78 5.82 -2.46
CA LEU A 46 -6.65 4.56 -3.19
C LEU A 46 -5.36 3.83 -2.81
N THR A 47 -4.26 4.57 -2.61
CA THR A 47 -2.98 4.01 -2.17
C THR A 47 -3.12 3.40 -0.76
N ALA A 48 -3.72 4.13 0.18
CA ALA A 48 -3.95 3.67 1.55
C ALA A 48 -4.79 2.39 1.57
N HIS A 49 -5.91 2.37 0.85
CA HIS A 49 -6.75 1.19 0.74
C HIS A 49 -6.04 0.01 0.06
N GLY A 50 -5.27 0.26 -1.00
CA GLY A 50 -4.47 -0.78 -1.66
C GLY A 50 -3.50 -1.46 -0.69
N ILE A 51 -2.74 -0.66 0.07
CA ILE A 51 -1.78 -1.16 1.07
C ILE A 51 -2.50 -1.91 2.20
N GLU A 52 -3.55 -1.32 2.77
CA GLU A 52 -4.36 -1.94 3.83
C GLU A 52 -4.87 -3.31 3.41
N VAL A 53 -5.48 -3.40 2.22
CA VAL A 53 -6.07 -4.64 1.70
C VAL A 53 -4.97 -5.68 1.41
N LEU A 54 -3.80 -5.25 0.93
CA LEU A 54 -2.68 -6.15 0.67
C LEU A 54 -2.15 -6.80 1.95
N LEU A 55 -1.97 -6.00 3.00
CA LEU A 55 -1.52 -6.52 4.30
C LEU A 55 -2.53 -7.49 4.92
N LYS A 56 -3.82 -7.21 4.74
CA LYS A 56 -4.89 -8.14 5.14
C LYS A 56 -4.88 -9.42 4.30
N ALA A 57 -4.71 -9.29 2.99
CA ALA A 57 -4.67 -10.42 2.07
C ALA A 57 -3.58 -11.42 2.47
N ASN A 58 -2.39 -10.92 2.82
CA ASN A 58 -1.26 -11.74 3.20
C ASN A 58 -1.50 -12.48 4.54
N ILE A 59 -2.09 -11.81 5.53
CA ILE A 59 -2.49 -12.43 6.79
C ILE A 59 -3.57 -13.50 6.57
N VAL A 60 -4.56 -13.24 5.71
CA VAL A 60 -5.61 -14.22 5.35
C VAL A 60 -5.02 -15.40 4.59
N GLY A 61 -4.12 -15.15 3.64
CA GLY A 61 -3.41 -16.18 2.89
C GLY A 61 -2.58 -17.11 3.77
N ALA A 62 -2.06 -16.59 4.88
CA ALA A 62 -1.32 -17.36 5.89
C ALA A 62 -2.23 -18.17 6.85
N GLY A 63 -3.55 -18.10 6.69
CA GLY A 63 -4.50 -19.00 7.36
C GLY A 63 -5.41 -18.35 8.40
N LEU A 64 -5.34 -17.03 8.61
CA LEU A 64 -6.33 -16.33 9.44
C LEU A 64 -7.61 -16.06 8.65
N THR A 65 -8.74 -15.96 9.34
CA THR A 65 -10.00 -15.61 8.68
C THR A 65 -10.08 -14.11 8.42
N LEU A 66 -10.80 -13.71 7.37
CA LEU A 66 -11.04 -12.31 7.07
C LEU A 66 -11.80 -11.58 8.20
N ASP A 67 -12.68 -12.28 8.92
CA ASP A 67 -13.43 -11.71 10.03
C ASP A 67 -12.51 -11.40 11.23
N ASP A 68 -11.61 -12.31 11.58
CA ASP A 68 -10.62 -12.08 12.66
C ASP A 68 -9.71 -10.90 12.34
N VAL A 69 -9.23 -10.82 11.10
CA VAL A 69 -8.38 -9.72 10.63
C VAL A 69 -9.13 -8.39 10.69
N ARG A 70 -10.40 -8.35 10.25
CA ARG A 70 -11.23 -7.14 10.31
C ARG A 70 -11.47 -6.68 11.73
N LYS A 71 -11.87 -7.59 12.62
CA LYS A 71 -12.17 -7.29 14.03
C LYS A 71 -10.94 -6.81 14.78
N LYS A 72 -9.79 -7.44 14.56
CA LYS A 72 -8.56 -7.13 15.28
C LYS A 72 -7.88 -5.85 14.79
N TYR A 73 -7.82 -5.64 13.48
CA TYR A 73 -6.99 -4.57 12.91
C TYR A 73 -7.79 -3.39 12.34
N GLY A 74 -9.05 -3.58 11.95
CA GLY A 74 -9.84 -2.52 11.32
C GLY A 74 -9.11 -1.89 10.14
N HIS A 75 -8.92 -0.57 10.15
CA HIS A 75 -8.17 0.19 9.14
C HIS A 75 -6.74 0.56 9.58
N ASN A 76 -6.24 -0.02 10.67
CA ASN A 76 -4.92 0.30 11.23
C ASN A 76 -3.81 -0.34 10.38
N ILE A 77 -3.30 0.42 9.41
CA ILE A 77 -2.21 0.04 8.52
C ILE A 77 -0.94 -0.23 9.34
N ALA A 78 -0.63 0.56 10.37
CA ALA A 78 0.58 0.35 11.18
C ALA A 78 0.57 -1.00 11.90
N ALA A 79 -0.56 -1.39 12.50
CA ALA A 79 -0.70 -2.68 13.17
C ALA A 79 -0.67 -3.86 12.19
N LEU A 80 -1.26 -3.70 11.00
CA LEU A 80 -1.15 -4.67 9.92
C LEU A 80 0.29 -4.78 9.41
N TRP A 81 0.96 -3.65 9.20
CA TRP A 81 2.33 -3.56 8.71
C TRP A 81 3.27 -4.28 9.66
N ALA A 82 3.15 -4.08 10.97
CA ALA A 82 4.00 -4.69 12.00
C ALA A 82 3.72 -6.18 12.26
N HIS A 83 2.68 -6.78 11.67
CA HIS A 83 2.32 -8.17 11.94
C HIS A 83 3.39 -9.16 11.45
N ASP A 84 3.73 -10.20 12.23
CA ASP A 84 4.79 -11.15 11.88
C ASP A 84 4.57 -11.84 10.53
N LEU A 85 3.31 -12.20 10.22
CA LEU A 85 2.96 -12.80 8.92
C LEU A 85 3.20 -11.88 7.71
N ASN A 86 3.47 -10.59 7.93
CA ASN A 86 3.83 -9.64 6.88
C ASN A 86 5.34 -9.43 6.74
N GLN A 87 6.20 -10.17 7.45
CA GLN A 87 7.65 -9.99 7.37
C GLN A 87 8.19 -10.08 5.93
N LEU A 88 7.85 -11.13 5.18
CA LEU A 88 8.31 -11.30 3.79
C LEU A 88 7.81 -10.18 2.87
N LEU A 89 6.60 -9.67 3.12
CA LEU A 89 6.05 -8.55 2.38
C LEU A 89 6.82 -7.26 2.69
N ARG A 90 7.17 -7.02 3.97
CA ARG A 90 8.03 -5.88 4.37
C ARG A 90 9.41 -5.97 3.72
N ASP A 91 10.01 -7.16 3.70
CA ASP A 91 11.31 -7.39 3.08
C ASP A 91 11.27 -7.10 1.57
N GLU A 92 10.23 -7.57 0.88
CA GLU A 92 10.01 -7.29 -0.54
C GLU A 92 9.75 -5.80 -0.79
N ALA A 93 8.96 -5.14 0.07
CA ALA A 93 8.72 -3.69 -0.01
C ALA A 93 10.00 -2.87 0.20
N ALA A 94 10.87 -3.26 1.12
CA ALA A 94 12.17 -2.64 1.29
C ALA A 94 13.08 -2.85 0.07
N SER A 95 13.02 -4.01 -0.58
CA SER A 95 13.74 -4.29 -1.82
C SER A 95 13.23 -3.43 -2.97
N GLU A 96 11.91 -3.37 -3.19
CA GLU A 96 11.28 -2.59 -4.24
C GLU A 96 11.46 -1.08 -4.02
N ALA A 97 11.35 -0.57 -2.80
CA ALA A 97 11.57 0.85 -2.50
C ALA A 97 12.98 1.30 -2.91
N ARG A 98 14.01 0.47 -2.65
CA ARG A 98 15.38 0.76 -3.10
C ARG A 98 15.49 0.80 -4.62
N LYS A 99 14.90 -0.17 -5.32
CA LYS A 99 14.91 -0.22 -6.80
C LYS A 99 14.23 1.00 -7.40
N VAL A 100 13.04 1.33 -6.90
CA VAL A 100 12.25 2.47 -7.35
C VAL A 100 13.01 3.78 -7.11
N TRP A 101 13.64 3.95 -5.94
CA TRP A 101 14.44 5.13 -5.61
C TRP A 101 15.62 5.31 -6.56
N GLN A 102 16.39 4.23 -6.77
CA GLN A 102 17.53 4.22 -7.70
C GLN A 102 17.08 4.56 -9.13
N GLN A 103 15.98 3.98 -9.59
CA GLN A 103 15.46 4.24 -10.93
C GLN A 103 14.96 5.69 -11.07
N ALA A 104 14.26 6.21 -10.06
CA ALA A 104 13.78 7.59 -10.05
C ALA A 104 14.93 8.61 -10.07
N GLN A 105 16.03 8.31 -9.36
CA GLN A 105 17.24 9.11 -9.37
C GLN A 105 17.93 9.08 -10.74
N ALA A 106 18.12 7.89 -11.30
CA ALA A 106 18.81 7.71 -12.59
C ALA A 106 18.09 8.41 -13.75
N ASP A 107 16.76 8.34 -13.78
CA ASP A 107 15.95 8.90 -14.87
C ASP A 107 15.54 10.36 -14.63
N GLY A 108 15.86 10.94 -13.47
CA GLY A 108 15.43 12.28 -13.07
C GLY A 108 13.90 12.45 -13.02
N ARG A 109 13.15 11.35 -12.83
CA ARG A 109 11.67 11.35 -12.89
C ARG A 109 11.03 12.09 -11.72
N TRP A 110 11.69 12.14 -10.57
CA TRP A 110 11.17 12.80 -9.38
C TRP A 110 11.99 14.06 -9.06
N GLN A 111 11.29 15.13 -8.67
CA GLN A 111 11.92 16.33 -8.14
C GLN A 111 12.28 16.10 -6.66
N ASP A 112 13.33 15.31 -6.44
CA ASP A 112 13.88 15.01 -5.12
C ASP A 112 15.40 15.26 -5.10
N ARG A 113 15.96 15.41 -3.90
CA ARG A 113 17.41 15.48 -3.69
C ARG A 113 18.05 14.09 -3.58
N PHE A 114 17.25 13.09 -3.24
CA PHE A 114 17.64 11.69 -3.06
C PHE A 114 18.62 11.47 -1.89
N ASP A 115 18.55 12.34 -0.86
CA ASP A 115 19.46 12.32 0.29
C ASP A 115 19.03 11.35 1.41
N ASN A 116 17.76 10.90 1.38
CA ASN A 116 17.20 9.99 2.38
C ASN A 116 17.44 8.52 2.03
N ASP A 117 17.46 7.66 3.05
CA ASP A 117 17.32 6.22 2.84
C ASP A 117 15.86 5.90 2.43
N PRO A 118 15.64 5.20 1.31
CA PRO A 118 14.30 4.95 0.79
C PRO A 118 13.48 3.98 1.65
N VAL A 119 14.12 3.14 2.47
CA VAL A 119 13.42 2.23 3.39
C VAL A 119 12.95 3.00 4.61
N ASP A 120 13.80 3.84 5.19
CA ASP A 120 13.38 4.74 6.27
C ASP A 120 12.24 5.65 5.81
N LEU A 121 12.33 6.20 4.60
CA LEU A 121 11.27 7.03 4.01
C LEU A 121 9.98 6.24 3.74
N LEU A 122 10.09 4.96 3.35
CA LEU A 122 8.93 4.09 3.21
C LEU A 122 8.22 3.91 4.56
N GLU A 123 8.95 3.63 5.63
CA GLU A 123 8.41 3.49 6.99
C GLU A 123 7.73 4.78 7.47
N GLU A 124 8.36 5.93 7.24
CA GLU A 124 7.76 7.25 7.49
C GLU A 124 6.44 7.43 6.73
N TYR A 125 6.40 7.02 5.46
CA TYR A 125 5.21 7.17 4.62
C TYR A 125 4.09 6.20 5.01
N ILE A 126 4.42 4.99 5.47
CA ILE A 126 3.46 4.05 6.05
C ILE A 126 2.86 4.61 7.34
N ALA A 127 3.68 5.21 8.21
CA ALA A 127 3.19 5.87 9.42
C ALA A 127 2.27 7.06 9.09
N ALA A 128 2.67 7.91 8.14
CA ALA A 128 1.88 9.06 7.70
C ALA A 128 0.55 8.65 7.07
N ILE A 129 0.54 7.65 6.17
CA ILE A 129 -0.70 7.19 5.54
C ILE A 129 -1.63 6.50 6.55
N ASN A 130 -1.09 5.78 7.54
CA ASN A 130 -1.87 5.23 8.64
C ASN A 130 -2.59 6.32 9.44
N MET A 131 -1.89 7.40 9.79
CA MET A 131 -2.51 8.52 10.50
C MET A 131 -3.68 9.08 9.70
N LEU A 132 -3.50 9.32 8.40
CA LEU A 132 -4.52 9.89 7.52
C LEU A 132 -5.71 8.95 7.23
N HIS A 133 -5.52 7.65 7.41
CA HIS A 133 -6.48 6.59 7.04
C HIS A 133 -7.24 5.99 8.22
N THR A 134 -6.94 6.41 9.45
CA THR A 134 -7.54 5.87 10.68
C THR A 134 -8.47 6.86 11.36
N ALA A 135 -9.30 6.35 12.28
CA ALA A 135 -10.21 7.17 13.07
C ALA A 135 -9.48 8.18 13.99
N THR A 136 -8.20 7.99 14.28
CA THR A 136 -7.38 8.91 15.09
C THR A 136 -7.27 10.30 14.44
N SER A 137 -7.29 10.38 13.11
CA SER A 137 -7.36 11.66 12.37
C SER A 137 -8.77 12.03 11.93
N GLU A 138 -9.79 11.39 12.52
CA GLU A 138 -11.17 11.41 12.03
C GLU A 138 -11.29 10.97 10.56
N TYR A 139 -10.38 10.11 10.06
CA TYR A 139 -10.24 9.76 8.65
C TYR A 139 -9.95 10.98 7.77
N ALA A 140 -8.83 11.65 7.99
CA ALA A 140 -8.44 12.86 7.25
C ALA A 140 -8.37 12.70 5.71
N LEU A 141 -8.28 11.48 5.16
CA LEU A 141 -8.45 11.25 3.72
C LEU A 141 -9.90 11.34 3.23
N ARG A 142 -10.87 11.13 4.11
CA ARG A 142 -12.32 11.18 3.83
C ARG A 142 -12.93 12.55 4.12
N TYR A 143 -12.32 13.35 5.00
CA TYR A 143 -12.83 14.64 5.46
C TYR A 143 -11.80 15.77 5.28
N VAL A 144 -12.15 16.99 5.68
CA VAL A 144 -11.22 18.13 5.62
C VAL A 144 -10.12 17.93 6.66
N ALA A 145 -8.90 17.67 6.19
CA ALA A 145 -7.74 17.50 7.07
C ALA A 145 -7.40 18.79 7.82
N ALA A 146 -6.95 18.66 9.07
CA ALA A 146 -6.35 19.77 9.81
C ALA A 146 -5.09 20.29 9.09
N SER A 147 -4.83 21.59 9.16
CA SER A 147 -3.77 22.28 8.39
C SER A 147 -2.34 21.79 8.65
N GLU A 148 -2.12 21.00 9.70
CA GLU A 148 -0.80 20.58 10.19
C GLU A 148 -0.42 19.17 9.74
N MET A 149 -1.31 18.45 9.04
CA MET A 149 -1.03 17.11 8.56
C MET A 149 -0.22 17.13 7.26
N THR A 150 0.99 16.56 7.33
CA THR A 150 1.83 16.36 6.15
C THR A 150 1.55 14.99 5.54
N ALA A 151 1.12 14.99 4.28
CA ALA A 151 0.83 13.75 3.58
C ALA A 151 2.06 13.21 2.85
N PRO A 152 2.23 11.87 2.78
CA PRO A 152 3.34 11.26 2.08
C PRO A 152 3.24 11.51 0.58
N ARG A 153 4.37 11.38 -0.12
CA ARG A 153 4.38 11.47 -1.58
C ARG A 153 3.88 10.14 -2.17
N PRO A 154 2.78 10.14 -2.95
CA PRO A 154 2.18 8.89 -3.40
C PRO A 154 3.06 8.05 -4.31
N HIS A 155 3.97 8.66 -5.07
CA HIS A 155 4.77 7.93 -6.07
C HIS A 155 5.66 6.86 -5.45
N LEU A 156 6.32 7.12 -4.30
CA LEU A 156 7.14 6.11 -3.65
C LEU A 156 6.31 4.91 -3.20
N LEU A 157 5.16 5.17 -2.56
CA LEU A 157 4.25 4.11 -2.12
C LEU A 157 3.68 3.32 -3.30
N ILE A 158 3.12 4.00 -4.30
CA ILE A 158 2.50 3.34 -5.46
C ILE A 158 3.54 2.53 -6.24
N GLU A 159 4.69 3.12 -6.57
CA GLU A 159 5.73 2.46 -7.36
C GLU A 159 6.38 1.30 -6.58
N THR A 160 6.40 1.34 -5.24
CA THR A 160 6.84 0.21 -4.39
C THR A 160 5.82 -0.92 -4.32
N PHE A 161 4.55 -0.62 -4.06
CA PHE A 161 3.54 -1.65 -3.81
C PHE A 161 2.87 -2.21 -5.06
N LEU A 162 2.90 -1.50 -6.19
CA LEU A 162 2.29 -1.98 -7.43
C LEU A 162 2.97 -3.27 -7.96
N PRO A 163 4.31 -3.36 -8.08
CA PRO A 163 4.99 -4.60 -8.45
C PRO A 163 4.72 -5.76 -7.48
N ILE A 164 4.63 -5.47 -6.19
CA ILE A 164 4.31 -6.46 -5.15
C ILE A 164 2.89 -7.00 -5.35
N SER A 165 1.93 -6.13 -5.64
CA SER A 165 0.57 -6.58 -5.94
C SER A 165 0.52 -7.48 -7.19
N ASP A 166 1.34 -7.20 -8.20
CA ASP A 166 1.46 -8.03 -9.41
C ASP A 166 2.12 -9.37 -9.11
N LEU A 167 3.11 -9.40 -8.23
CA LEU A 167 3.70 -10.64 -7.74
C LEU A 167 2.66 -11.47 -6.99
N CYS A 168 1.92 -10.90 -6.04
CA CYS A 168 0.94 -11.64 -5.27
C CYS A 168 -0.22 -12.14 -6.13
N VAL A 169 -0.68 -11.40 -7.15
CA VAL A 169 -1.70 -11.92 -8.07
C VAL A 169 -1.18 -13.10 -8.89
N ARG A 170 0.06 -13.04 -9.38
CA ARG A 170 0.65 -14.13 -10.20
C ARG A 170 1.10 -15.33 -9.37
N GLN A 171 1.56 -15.08 -8.15
CA GLN A 171 2.12 -16.05 -7.22
C GLN A 171 1.57 -15.79 -5.80
N PRO A 172 0.30 -16.16 -5.54
CA PRO A 172 -0.41 -15.79 -4.30
C PRO A 172 0.24 -16.25 -3.01
N ARG A 173 1.13 -17.24 -3.06
CA ARG A 173 1.80 -17.78 -1.88
C ARG A 173 3.25 -17.33 -1.72
N SER A 174 3.77 -16.50 -2.62
CA SER A 174 5.19 -16.12 -2.67
C SER A 174 5.67 -15.34 -1.45
N LEU A 175 4.79 -14.53 -0.84
CA LEU A 175 5.10 -13.70 0.32
C LEU A 175 4.44 -14.20 1.62
N LEU A 176 3.97 -15.45 1.60
CA LEU A 176 3.46 -16.11 2.80
C LEU A 176 4.60 -16.84 3.51
N PRO A 177 4.65 -16.83 4.86
CA PRO A 177 5.59 -17.65 5.60
C PRO A 177 5.48 -19.12 5.21
N SER A 178 6.61 -19.81 5.16
CA SER A 178 6.61 -21.27 4.99
C SER A 178 6.09 -21.91 6.28
N ASN A 179 5.07 -22.74 6.15
CA ASN A 179 4.56 -23.57 7.25
C ASN A 179 5.48 -24.76 7.52
#